data_AF-A0AAW4KZH2-F1
#
_entry.id   AF-A0AAW4KZH2-F1
#
_cell.length_a   1.000
_cell.length_b   1.000
_cell.length_c   1.000
_cell.angle_alpha   90.00
_cell.angle_beta   90.00
_cell.angle_gamma   90.00
#
_symmetry.space_group_name_H-M   'P 1'
#
loop_
_entity.id
_entity.type
_entity.pdbx_description
1 polymer ?
#
loop_
_entity_poly.entity_id
_entity_poly.type
_entity_poly.pdbx_seq_one_letter_code
_entity_poly.pdbx_strand_id
1 'polypeptide(L)'
;QMAVYPTTLGIAALREAIGAWCERRFNVPKGWLDPARNILPVNGTREALFAFTQTVVNRGDDALVVSPNPFYQIYEGAAFLAGAKP
;
A
#
# COMPACT_ATOMS: atom_id res chain seq x y z
N GLN A 1 21.59 -23.81 4.70
CA GLN A 1 21.55 -22.33 4.76
C GLN A 1 20.44 -21.96 5.75
N MET A 2 20.76 -21.32 6.89
CA MET A 2 19.73 -20.88 7.84
C MET A 2 18.85 -19.82 7.18
N ALA A 3 17.56 -19.80 7.53
CA ALA A 3 16.62 -18.82 7.02
C ALA A 3 17.06 -17.40 7.45
N VAL A 4 17.33 -16.55 6.47
CA VAL A 4 17.62 -15.13 6.70
C VAL A 4 16.29 -14.38 6.71
N TYR A 5 16.09 -13.51 7.70
CA TYR A 5 14.88 -12.69 7.75
C TYR A 5 14.84 -11.77 6.51
N PRO A 6 13.74 -11.76 5.74
CA PRO A 6 13.67 -10.96 4.53
C PRO A 6 13.66 -9.47 4.88
N THR A 7 14.29 -8.66 4.04
CA THR A 7 14.17 -7.20 4.13
C THR A 7 12.73 -6.77 3.88
N THR A 8 12.30 -5.64 4.43
CA THR A 8 10.96 -5.07 4.19
C THR A 8 10.62 -4.90 2.70
N LEU A 9 11.61 -4.60 1.86
CA LEU A 9 11.43 -4.48 0.41
C LEU A 9 11.16 -5.82 -0.30
N GLY A 10 11.34 -6.96 0.38
CA GLY A 10 11.37 -8.27 -0.26
C GLY A 10 12.48 -8.40 -1.32
N ILE A 11 12.44 -9.53 -2.03
CA ILE A 11 13.41 -9.81 -3.10
C ILE A 11 13.08 -9.02 -4.38
N ALA A 12 14.11 -8.60 -5.12
CA ALA A 12 13.94 -7.82 -6.36
C ALA A 12 13.06 -8.55 -7.39
N ALA A 13 13.30 -9.86 -7.57
CA ALA A 13 12.54 -10.69 -8.52
C ALA A 13 11.01 -10.67 -8.25
N LEU A 14 10.58 -10.61 -6.99
CA LEU A 14 9.16 -10.51 -6.65
C LEU A 14 8.59 -9.16 -7.08
N ARG A 15 9.30 -8.06 -6.80
CA ARG A 15 8.86 -6.72 -7.16
C ARG A 15 8.81 -6.53 -8.67
N GLU A 16 9.80 -7.04 -9.40
CA GLU A 16 9.81 -7.03 -10.88
C GLU A 16 8.63 -7.82 -11.46
N ALA A 17 8.34 -9.01 -10.92
CA ALA A 17 7.21 -9.82 -11.36
C ALA A 17 5.86 -9.11 -11.11
N ILE A 18 5.70 -8.45 -9.96
CA ILE A 18 4.51 -7.64 -9.65
C ILE A 18 4.38 -6.48 -10.64
N GLY A 19 5.46 -5.75 -10.91
CA GLY A 19 5.46 -4.63 -11.87
C GLY A 19 5.04 -5.08 -13.27
N ALA A 20 5.66 -6.15 -13.77
CA ALA A 20 5.31 -6.72 -15.08
C ALA A 20 3.86 -7.24 -15.13
N TRP A 21 3.34 -7.78 -14.03
CA TRP A 21 1.93 -8.18 -13.94
C TRP A 21 1.00 -6.96 -14.02
N CYS A 22 1.31 -5.86 -13.33
CA CYS A 22 0.55 -4.61 -13.40
C CYS A 22 0.54 -4.02 -14.81
N GLU A 23 1.69 -3.99 -15.50
CA GLU A 23 1.80 -3.55 -16.90
C GLU A 23 0.84 -4.32 -17.81
N ARG A 24 0.79 -5.65 -17.69
CA ARG A 24 -0.12 -6.48 -18.50
C ARG A 24 -1.58 -6.37 -18.08
N ARG A 25 -1.85 -6.35 -16.77
CA ARG A 25 -3.23 -6.45 -16.23
C ARG A 25 -4.02 -5.16 -16.40
N PHE A 26 -3.34 -4.02 -16.30
CA PHE A 26 -3.96 -2.70 -16.29
C PHE A 26 -3.50 -1.82 -17.47
N ASN A 27 -2.71 -2.37 -18.41
CA ASN A 27 -2.11 -1.63 -19.52
C ASN A 27 -1.27 -0.42 -19.05
N VAL A 28 -0.57 -0.56 -17.92
CA VAL A 28 0.36 0.48 -17.45
C VAL A 28 1.53 0.54 -18.45
N PRO A 29 1.91 1.74 -18.96
CA PRO A 29 2.99 1.82 -19.93
C PRO A 29 4.30 1.32 -19.34
N LYS A 30 5.09 0.64 -20.19
CA LYS A 30 6.36 0.05 -19.77
C LYS A 30 7.27 1.08 -19.11
N GLY A 31 7.80 0.76 -17.94
CA GLY A 31 8.71 1.63 -17.20
C GLY A 31 8.06 2.75 -16.39
N TRP A 32 6.73 2.84 -16.34
CA TRP A 32 6.02 3.76 -15.43
C TRP A 32 6.08 3.30 -13.97
N LEU A 33 6.23 2.00 -13.73
CA LEU A 33 6.44 1.44 -12.40
C LEU A 33 7.91 1.08 -12.24
N ASP A 34 8.62 1.81 -11.38
CA ASP A 34 9.93 1.41 -10.90
C ASP A 34 9.75 0.37 -9.77
N PRO A 35 10.16 -0.90 -9.96
CA PRO A 35 9.99 -1.93 -8.94
C PRO A 35 10.70 -1.61 -7.61
N ALA A 36 11.73 -0.77 -7.60
CA ALA A 36 12.46 -0.36 -6.39
C ALA A 36 11.79 0.78 -5.63
N ARG A 37 10.95 1.58 -6.30
CA ARG A 37 10.38 2.80 -5.72
C ARG A 37 8.87 2.76 -5.56
N ASN A 38 8.17 1.97 -6.38
CA ASN A 38 6.71 1.98 -6.45
C ASN A 38 6.06 0.68 -5.97
N ILE A 39 6.83 -0.34 -5.59
CA ILE A 39 6.29 -1.64 -5.17
C ILE A 39 6.86 -2.03 -3.82
N LEU A 40 5.96 -2.23 -2.86
CA LEU A 40 6.28 -2.74 -1.53
C LEU A 40 5.42 -3.98 -1.23
N PRO A 41 6.00 -5.19 -1.17
CA PRO A 41 5.30 -6.38 -0.71
C PRO A 41 4.90 -6.25 0.77
N VAL A 42 3.73 -6.77 1.10
CA VAL A 42 3.09 -6.61 2.42
C VAL A 42 2.45 -7.93 2.84
N ASN A 43 2.35 -8.17 4.15
CA ASN A 43 1.74 -9.37 4.74
C ASN A 43 0.20 -9.28 4.73
N GLY A 44 -0.36 -9.01 3.56
CA GLY A 44 -1.80 -8.87 3.35
C GLY A 44 -2.26 -7.42 3.20
N THR A 45 -3.37 -7.26 2.51
CA THR A 45 -3.89 -5.95 2.07
C THR A 45 -4.42 -5.10 3.23
N ARG A 46 -4.87 -5.71 4.33
CA ARG A 46 -5.38 -4.98 5.50
C ARG A 46 -4.31 -4.09 6.14
N GLU A 47 -3.12 -4.65 6.39
CA GLU A 47 -1.99 -3.92 6.96
C GLU A 47 -1.51 -2.83 6.02
N ALA A 48 -1.49 -3.12 4.72
CA ALA A 48 -1.08 -2.15 3.69
C ALA A 48 -2.02 -0.94 3.61
N LEU A 49 -3.35 -1.19 3.61
CA LEU A 49 -4.35 -0.13 3.61
C LEU A 49 -4.26 0.72 4.87
N PHE A 50 -4.05 0.08 6.03
CA PHE A 50 -3.83 0.80 7.28
C PHE A 50 -2.58 1.69 7.22
N ALA A 51 -1.42 1.10 6.90
CA ALA A 51 -0.13 1.79 6.89
C ALA A 51 -0.07 2.91 5.83
N PHE A 52 -0.70 2.69 4.67
CA PHE A 52 -0.77 3.70 3.62
C PHE A 52 -1.51 4.95 4.12
N THR A 53 -2.68 4.80 4.75
CA THR A 53 -3.42 5.91 5.34
C THR A 53 -2.59 6.65 6.39
N GLN A 54 -1.88 5.92 7.26
CA GLN A 54 -0.97 6.55 8.25
C GLN A 54 0.16 7.35 7.59
N THR A 55 0.63 6.91 6.42
CA THR A 55 1.76 7.52 5.72
C THR A 55 1.37 8.81 4.99
N VAL A 56 0.16 8.86 4.42
CA VAL A 56 -0.26 9.95 3.52
C VAL A 56 -1.08 11.04 4.22
N VAL A 57 -1.73 10.73 5.35
CA VAL A 57 -2.53 11.69 6.09
C VAL A 57 -1.62 12.57 6.94
N ASN A 58 -1.69 13.89 6.71
CA ASN A 58 -1.14 14.85 7.65
C ASN A 58 -2.13 15.06 8.80
N ARG A 59 -1.68 14.82 10.03
CA ARG A 59 -2.54 14.88 11.22
C ARG A 59 -2.92 16.33 11.54
N GLY A 60 -4.21 16.59 11.63
CA GLY A 60 -4.76 17.91 11.96
C GLY A 60 -6.28 17.91 12.01
N ASP A 61 -6.87 18.97 12.54
CA ASP A 61 -8.30 19.04 12.89
C ASP A 61 -9.26 18.94 11.68
N ASP A 62 -8.75 19.26 10.49
CA ASP A 62 -9.47 19.27 9.22
C ASP A 62 -9.13 18.07 8.31
N ALA A 63 -8.35 17.11 8.78
CA ALA A 63 -8.02 15.92 7.99
C ALA A 63 -9.27 15.04 7.79
N LEU A 64 -9.60 14.72 6.53
CA LEU A 64 -10.77 13.93 6.12
C LEU A 64 -10.36 12.77 5.23
N VAL A 65 -10.93 11.58 5.47
CA VAL A 65 -10.74 10.40 4.61
C VAL A 65 -12.09 9.93 4.10
N VAL A 66 -12.35 10.13 2.80
CA VAL A 66 -13.63 9.77 2.19
C VAL A 66 -13.66 8.29 1.82
N SER A 67 -14.70 7.57 2.25
CA SER A 67 -14.96 6.16 1.92
C SER A 67 -16.33 5.99 1.24
N PRO A 68 -16.50 4.99 0.34
CA PRO A 68 -17.81 4.65 -0.21
C PRO A 68 -18.77 4.11 0.86
N ASN A 69 -20.06 3.97 0.60
CA ASN A 69 -21.00 3.31 1.52
C ASN A 69 -21.89 2.32 0.74
N PRO A 70 -21.87 1.00 1.04
CA PRO A 70 -21.10 0.33 2.10
C PRO A 70 -19.59 0.30 1.84
N PHE A 71 -18.78 0.22 2.92
CA PHE A 71 -17.32 0.14 2.84
C PHE A 71 -16.72 -1.02 3.63
N TYR A 72 -15.43 -1.28 3.35
CA TYR A 72 -14.61 -2.18 4.13
C TYR A 72 -14.10 -1.50 5.41
N GLN A 73 -14.42 -2.07 6.58
CA GLN A 73 -14.24 -1.45 7.90
C GLN A 73 -12.81 -0.97 8.22
N ILE A 74 -11.79 -1.51 7.55
CA ILE A 74 -10.41 -1.04 7.77
C ILE A 74 -10.23 0.43 7.38
N TYR A 75 -11.04 0.97 6.46
CA TYR A 75 -10.92 2.36 6.01
C TYR A 75 -11.25 3.34 7.14
N GLU A 76 -12.34 3.12 7.87
CA GLU A 76 -12.74 3.92 9.03
C GLU A 76 -11.70 3.85 10.15
N GLY A 77 -11.27 2.62 10.51
CA GLY A 77 -10.26 2.44 11.55
C GLY A 77 -8.91 3.08 11.20
N ALA A 78 -8.49 2.99 9.94
CA ALA A 78 -7.27 3.62 9.46
C ALA A 78 -7.36 5.15 9.47
N ALA A 79 -8.49 5.71 9.04
CA ALA A 79 -8.75 7.15 9.07
C ALA A 79 -8.70 7.71 10.49
N PHE A 80 -9.44 7.08 11.41
CA PHE A 80 -9.49 7.50 12.81
C PHE A 80 -8.11 7.46 13.47
N LEU A 81 -7.35 6.37 13.27
CA LEU A 81 -6.01 6.23 13.86
C LEU A 81 -4.97 7.16 13.22
N ALA A 82 -5.17 7.56 11.96
CA ALA A 82 -4.37 8.61 11.33
C ALA A 82 -4.68 10.03 11.87
N GLY A 83 -5.70 10.16 12.72
CA GLY A 83 -6.17 11.45 13.25
C GLY A 83 -7.03 12.23 12.26
N ALA A 84 -7.59 11.56 11.25
CA ALA A 84 -8.58 12.12 10.34
C ALA A 84 -10.00 11.74 10.78
N LYS A 85 -10.97 12.52 10.31
CA LYS A 85 -12.39 12.16 10.35
C LYS A 85 -12.69 11.21 9.17
N PRO A 86 -13.27 10.03 9.41
CA PRO A 86 -13.73 9.13 8.35
C PRO A 86 -14.99 9.65 7.65
#